data_AF-A0A952FU05-F1
#
_entry.id   AF-A0A952FU05-F1
#
_cell.length_a   1.000
_cell.length_b   1.000
_cell.length_c   1.000
_cell.angle_alpha   90.00
_cell.angle_beta   90.00
_cell.angle_gamma   90.00
#
_symmetry.space_group_name_H-M   'P 1'
#
loop_
_entity.id
_entity.type
_entity.pdbx_description
1 polymer ?
#
loop_
_entity_poly.entity_id
_entity_poly.type
_entity_poly.pdbx_seq_one_letter_code
_entity_poly.pdbx_strand_id
1 'polypeptide(L)'
;MADTRSELAPETPADTPKVNKRAERRAKQREANPMRAEKMHRLRIEKPIAPPAAVDLPRLNIGCSGWFYWDWRGVFYPTQMPTSQWFPHYAESFDTVEINASFYSWPTLAGVKAWMRGLPETPFVFTVKASELITHVKRFEDTAELVKDFGYVADILGEHMGCLLFQLPPSVHYSKDLLRAIVAQLEPGRRNVVEFRHASWWNDEVYAALRDAGIIFCACS
;
A
#
# COMPACT_ATOMS: atom_id res chain seq x y z
N MET A 1 46.08 6.42 28.29
CA MET A 1 45.01 5.64 28.95
C MET A 1 43.81 5.66 28.02
N ALA A 2 43.47 4.52 27.45
CA ALA A 2 42.43 4.38 26.44
C ALA A 2 41.04 4.33 27.08
N ASP A 3 40.11 5.10 26.51
CA ASP A 3 38.70 5.18 26.86
C ASP A 3 37.94 4.14 26.00
N THR A 4 37.53 3.03 26.62
CA THR A 4 36.74 1.98 25.97
C THR A 4 35.26 2.27 26.19
N ARG A 5 34.62 2.94 25.23
CA ARG A 5 33.16 2.97 25.11
C ARG A 5 32.68 1.60 24.62
N SER A 6 31.91 0.92 25.46
CA SER A 6 31.16 -0.29 25.14
C SER A 6 30.07 0.04 24.11
N GLU A 7 30.20 -0.52 22.91
CA GLU A 7 29.12 -0.63 21.94
C GLU A 7 28.11 -1.68 22.44
N LEU A 8 26.92 -1.23 22.83
CA LEU A 8 25.77 -2.10 23.06
C LEU A 8 25.19 -2.50 21.69
N ALA A 9 25.28 -3.79 21.38
CA ALA A 9 24.62 -4.38 20.21
C ALA A 9 23.10 -4.16 20.27
N PRO A 10 22.40 -4.00 19.13
CA PRO A 10 20.95 -3.84 19.10
C PRO A 10 20.27 -5.11 19.64
N GLU A 11 19.36 -4.95 20.60
CA GLU A 11 18.54 -6.04 21.12
C GLU A 11 17.76 -6.71 19.97
N THR A 12 17.97 -8.01 19.81
CA THR A 12 17.18 -8.86 18.94
C THR A 12 15.70 -8.81 19.38
N PRO A 13 14.72 -8.70 18.48
CA PRO A 13 13.32 -8.64 18.88
C PRO A 13 12.93 -9.91 19.65
N ALA A 14 12.32 -9.73 20.83
CA ALA A 14 11.93 -10.83 21.71
C ALA A 14 11.07 -11.89 20.99
N ASP A 15 11.54 -13.14 21.02
CA ASP A 15 10.89 -14.30 20.44
C ASP A 15 9.66 -14.70 21.26
N THR A 16 8.51 -14.11 20.93
CA THR A 16 7.25 -14.36 21.63
C THR A 16 6.29 -15.19 20.77
N PRO A 17 5.44 -16.06 21.35
CA PRO A 17 4.50 -16.91 20.59
C PRO A 17 3.55 -16.12 19.67
N LYS A 18 3.23 -14.86 20.01
CA LYS A 18 2.40 -13.98 19.17
C LYS A 18 3.15 -13.49 17.92
N VAL A 19 4.44 -13.18 18.05
CA VAL A 19 5.30 -12.76 16.92
C VAL A 19 5.47 -13.93 15.95
N ASN A 20 5.73 -15.13 16.46
CA ASN A 20 5.90 -16.33 15.64
C ASN A 20 4.61 -16.65 14.83
N LYS A 21 3.43 -16.66 15.47
CA LYS A 21 2.14 -16.85 14.76
C LYS A 21 1.88 -15.79 13.68
N ARG A 22 2.28 -14.53 13.89
CA ARG A 22 2.12 -13.46 12.90
C ARG A 22 3.05 -13.69 11.70
N ALA A 23 4.27 -14.14 11.93
CA ALA A 23 5.23 -14.48 10.90
C ALA A 23 4.75 -15.68 10.06
N GLU A 24 4.31 -16.76 10.70
CA GLU A 24 3.73 -17.92 10.03
C GLU A 24 2.53 -17.55 9.16
N ARG A 25 1.62 -16.71 9.68
CA ARG A 25 0.47 -16.23 8.91
C ARG A 25 0.90 -15.45 7.68
N ARG A 26 1.92 -14.58 7.80
CA ARG A 26 2.46 -13.81 6.68
C ARG A 26 3.13 -14.70 5.64
N ALA A 27 3.87 -15.73 6.08
CA ALA A 27 4.47 -16.71 5.17
C ALA A 27 3.39 -17.42 4.33
N LYS A 28 2.32 -17.91 4.99
CA LYS A 28 1.16 -18.51 4.29
C LYS A 28 0.48 -17.54 3.32
N GLN A 29 0.37 -16.25 3.68
CA GLN A 29 -0.18 -15.23 2.78
C GLN A 29 0.71 -15.02 1.56
N ARG A 30 2.03 -14.98 1.75
CA ARG A 30 3.00 -14.82 0.67
C ARG A 30 2.96 -15.99 -0.32
N GLU A 31 2.91 -17.22 0.18
CA GLU A 31 2.75 -18.42 -0.65
C GLU A 31 1.45 -18.40 -1.46
N ALA A 32 0.37 -17.89 -0.88
CA ALA A 32 -0.93 -17.80 -1.55
C ALA A 32 -1.07 -16.63 -2.53
N ASN A 33 -0.18 -15.63 -2.50
CA ASN A 33 -0.33 -14.40 -3.29
C ASN A 33 -0.31 -14.63 -4.81
N PRO A 34 0.57 -15.47 -5.40
CA PRO A 34 0.54 -15.75 -6.83
C PRO A 34 -0.83 -16.27 -7.31
N MET A 35 -1.39 -17.25 -6.60
CA MET A 35 -2.73 -17.80 -6.91
C MET A 35 -3.84 -16.75 -6.79
N ARG A 36 -3.75 -15.84 -5.81
CA ARG A 36 -4.71 -14.76 -5.64
C ARG A 36 -4.59 -13.70 -6.73
N ALA A 37 -3.36 -13.38 -7.15
CA ALA A 37 -3.10 -12.50 -8.27
C ALA A 37 -3.68 -13.08 -9.56
N GLU A 38 -3.45 -14.36 -9.84
CA GLU A 38 -4.03 -15.04 -11.01
C GLU A 38 -5.58 -15.02 -11.00
N LYS A 39 -6.20 -15.19 -9.84
CA LYS A 39 -7.66 -15.07 -9.72
C LYS A 39 -8.14 -13.66 -10.07
N MET A 40 -7.43 -12.63 -9.60
CA MET A 40 -7.77 -11.23 -9.92
C MET A 40 -7.47 -10.90 -11.38
N HIS A 41 -6.42 -11.47 -11.98
CA HIS A 41 -6.12 -11.39 -13.40
C HIS A 41 -7.29 -11.88 -14.23
N ARG A 42 -7.76 -13.10 -13.95
CA ARG A 42 -8.91 -13.68 -14.65
C ARG A 42 -10.15 -12.80 -14.54
N LEU A 43 -10.43 -12.28 -13.35
CA LEU A 43 -11.56 -11.38 -13.13
C LEU A 43 -11.43 -10.07 -13.93
N ARG A 44 -10.23 -9.49 -14.00
CA ARG A 44 -9.96 -8.27 -14.78
C ARG A 44 -10.22 -8.50 -16.28
N ILE A 45 -9.82 -9.65 -16.82
CA ILE A 45 -10.05 -10.02 -18.22
C ILE A 45 -11.53 -10.33 -18.49
N GLU A 46 -12.19 -11.10 -17.61
CA GLU A 46 -13.59 -11.48 -17.77
C GLU A 46 -14.56 -10.30 -17.60
N LYS A 47 -14.23 -9.35 -16.72
CA LYS A 47 -15.07 -8.22 -16.34
C LYS A 47 -14.25 -6.92 -16.30
N PRO A 48 -13.80 -6.41 -17.45
CA PRO A 48 -13.06 -5.16 -17.49
C PRO A 48 -13.92 -4.04 -16.92
N ILE A 49 -13.33 -3.24 -16.04
CA ILE A 49 -13.93 -2.01 -15.53
C ILE A 49 -13.13 -0.88 -16.17
N ALA A 50 -13.81 0.07 -16.80
CA ALA A 50 -13.13 1.23 -17.34
C ALA A 50 -12.44 1.97 -16.18
N PRO A 51 -11.18 2.44 -16.36
CA PRO A 51 -10.53 3.25 -15.36
C PRO A 51 -11.45 4.42 -14.98
N PRO A 52 -11.60 4.73 -13.67
CA PRO A 52 -12.42 5.84 -13.27
C PRO A 52 -11.89 7.13 -13.90
N ALA A 53 -12.80 8.04 -14.26
CA ALA A 53 -12.40 9.40 -14.60
C ALA A 53 -11.57 9.98 -13.45
N ALA A 54 -10.62 10.86 -13.77
CA ALA A 54 -9.84 11.53 -12.75
C ALA A 54 -10.77 12.22 -11.76
N VAL A 55 -10.79 11.71 -10.53
CA VAL A 55 -11.60 12.28 -9.46
C VAL A 55 -10.89 13.53 -8.97
N ASP A 56 -11.58 14.67 -9.04
CA ASP A 56 -11.11 15.90 -8.40
C ASP A 56 -11.12 15.69 -6.89
N LEU A 57 -9.94 15.42 -6.33
CA LEU A 57 -9.80 15.22 -4.89
C LEU A 57 -9.54 16.54 -4.21
N PRO A 58 -9.97 16.67 -2.94
CA PRO A 58 -9.56 17.77 -2.10
C PRO A 58 -8.04 17.96 -2.15
N ARG A 59 -7.59 19.21 -2.10
CA ARG A 59 -6.16 19.57 -2.14
C ARG A 59 -5.33 18.91 -1.02
N LEU A 60 -5.99 18.50 0.06
CA LEU A 60 -5.39 17.82 1.20
C LEU A 60 -6.39 16.81 1.75
N ASN A 61 -5.95 15.56 1.95
CA ASN A 61 -6.69 14.54 2.68
C ASN A 61 -5.79 14.06 3.82
N ILE A 62 -6.33 14.03 5.05
CA ILE A 62 -5.61 13.60 6.25
C ILE A 62 -6.21 12.29 6.72
N GLY A 63 -5.34 11.34 7.07
CA GLY A 63 -5.75 10.00 7.48
C GLY A 63 -4.61 9.21 8.11
N CYS A 64 -4.81 7.91 8.26
CA CYS A 64 -3.92 7.00 8.95
C CYS A 64 -3.62 5.75 8.10
N SER A 65 -2.57 5.02 8.48
CA SER A 65 -2.16 3.73 7.87
C SER A 65 -3.02 2.53 8.31
N GLY A 66 -4.34 2.72 8.31
CA GLY A 66 -5.35 1.78 8.77
C GLY A 66 -6.26 2.38 9.84
N TRP A 67 -7.32 1.64 10.19
CA TRP A 67 -8.27 2.02 11.24
C TRP A 67 -8.44 0.95 12.31
N PHE A 68 -7.96 -0.28 12.09
CA PHE A 68 -8.24 -1.38 13.00
C PHE A 68 -7.11 -1.59 14.01
N TYR A 69 -7.15 -0.86 15.12
CA TYR A 69 -6.18 -0.96 16.21
C TYR A 69 -6.89 -1.13 17.56
N TRP A 70 -6.58 -2.21 18.28
CA TRP A 70 -7.18 -2.47 19.58
C TRP A 70 -6.84 -1.40 20.62
N ASP A 71 -5.63 -0.86 20.55
CA ASP A 71 -5.13 0.18 21.45
C ASP A 71 -5.86 1.52 21.26
N TRP A 72 -6.65 1.68 20.18
CA TRP A 72 -7.49 2.86 19.98
C TRP A 72 -8.82 2.78 20.73
N ARG A 73 -9.20 1.62 21.27
CA ARG A 73 -10.40 1.48 22.09
C ARG A 73 -10.20 2.16 23.46
N GLY A 74 -11.15 3.00 23.83
CA GLY A 74 -11.11 3.85 25.01
C GLY A 74 -10.33 5.15 24.81
N VAL A 75 -9.72 5.37 23.63
CA VAL A 75 -8.96 6.58 23.30
C VAL A 75 -9.62 7.32 22.13
N PHE A 76 -9.74 6.63 21.00
CA PHE A 76 -10.42 7.13 19.81
C PHE A 76 -11.78 6.45 19.63
N TYR A 77 -11.84 5.12 19.76
CA TYR A 77 -13.11 4.38 19.73
C TYR A 77 -13.74 4.31 21.12
N PRO A 78 -15.04 4.58 21.28
CA PRO A 78 -15.74 4.34 22.55
C PRO A 78 -15.57 2.90 23.05
N THR A 79 -15.40 2.73 24.37
CA THR A 79 -15.03 1.44 24.98
C THR A 79 -15.98 0.29 24.62
N GLN A 80 -17.28 0.57 24.55
CA GLN A 80 -18.31 -0.43 24.24
C GLN A 80 -18.65 -0.51 22.74
N MET A 81 -17.97 0.25 21.89
CA MET A 81 -18.27 0.27 20.45
C MET A 81 -17.93 -1.08 19.81
N PRO A 82 -18.89 -1.71 19.12
CA PRO A 82 -18.63 -2.93 18.35
C PRO A 82 -17.65 -2.62 17.22
N THR A 83 -16.75 -3.56 16.93
CA THR A 83 -15.69 -3.38 15.92
C THR A 83 -16.24 -3.15 14.51
N SER A 84 -17.48 -3.57 14.23
CA SER A 84 -18.17 -3.29 12.97
C SER A 84 -18.43 -1.80 12.74
N GLN A 85 -18.48 -0.98 13.80
CA GLN A 85 -18.69 0.47 13.74
C GLN A 85 -17.39 1.27 13.73
N TRP A 86 -16.23 0.63 13.82
CA TRP A 86 -14.95 1.33 13.88
C TRP A 86 -14.60 2.06 12.58
N PHE A 87 -14.94 1.47 11.42
CA PHE A 87 -14.70 2.16 10.14
C PHE A 87 -15.64 3.35 9.95
N PRO A 88 -16.98 3.21 10.11
CA PRO A 88 -17.88 4.37 10.10
C PRO A 88 -17.42 5.50 11.03
N HIS A 89 -17.07 5.18 12.29
CA HIS A 89 -16.59 6.17 13.24
C HIS A 89 -15.25 6.81 12.83
N TYR A 90 -14.34 6.03 12.24
CA TYR A 90 -13.10 6.56 11.69
C TYR A 90 -13.35 7.55 10.56
N ALA A 91 -14.28 7.23 9.66
CA ALA A 91 -14.62 8.05 8.51
C ALA A 91 -15.42 9.32 8.85
N GLU A 92 -15.91 9.45 10.08
CA GLU A 92 -16.46 10.72 10.61
C GLU A 92 -15.34 11.75 10.93
N SER A 93 -14.11 11.28 11.16
CA SER A 93 -12.99 12.12 11.60
C SER A 93 -11.91 12.36 10.54
N PHE A 94 -11.86 11.52 9.50
CA PHE A 94 -10.81 11.53 8.47
C PHE A 94 -11.41 11.33 7.08
N ASP A 95 -10.74 11.90 6.07
CA ASP A 95 -11.20 11.85 4.68
C ASP A 95 -10.51 10.73 3.87
N THR A 96 -9.51 10.07 4.46
CA THR A 96 -8.77 9.00 3.79
C THR A 96 -8.21 7.97 4.75
N VAL A 97 -7.92 6.78 4.22
CA VAL A 97 -7.16 5.75 4.92
C VAL A 97 -6.25 4.99 3.97
N GLU A 98 -5.06 4.62 4.44
CA GLU A 98 -4.17 3.72 3.71
C GLU A 98 -4.46 2.25 4.06
N ILE A 99 -4.77 1.46 3.04
CA ILE A 99 -4.91 0.02 3.11
C ILE A 99 -3.53 -0.63 3.03
N ASN A 100 -3.07 -1.13 4.19
CA ASN A 100 -1.83 -1.92 4.29
C ASN A 100 -2.04 -3.43 4.19
N ALA A 101 -3.27 -3.92 4.34
CA ALA A 101 -3.54 -5.37 4.28
C ALA A 101 -3.16 -5.98 2.91
N SER A 102 -3.32 -5.20 1.84
CA SER A 102 -2.98 -5.54 0.45
C SER A 102 -1.49 -5.80 0.25
N PHE A 103 -0.62 -5.17 1.04
CA PHE A 103 0.82 -5.40 1.02
C PHE A 103 1.15 -6.87 1.31
N TYR A 104 0.54 -7.43 2.35
CA TYR A 104 0.79 -8.82 2.76
C TYR A 104 -0.03 -9.84 1.96
N SER A 105 -1.24 -9.46 1.56
CA SER A 105 -2.23 -10.37 1.00
C SER A 105 -2.93 -9.72 -0.17
N TRP A 106 -2.75 -10.28 -1.37
CA TRP A 106 -3.40 -9.77 -2.57
C TRP A 106 -4.92 -9.66 -2.36
N PRO A 107 -5.53 -8.48 -2.58
CA PRO A 107 -6.95 -8.26 -2.34
C PRO A 107 -7.84 -9.14 -3.21
N THR A 108 -8.96 -9.60 -2.65
CA THR A 108 -10.00 -10.27 -3.43
C THR A 108 -11.09 -9.26 -3.79
N LEU A 109 -11.87 -9.51 -4.85
CA LEU A 109 -13.03 -8.68 -5.21
C LEU A 109 -13.97 -8.45 -4.02
N ALA A 110 -14.26 -9.49 -3.24
CA ALA A 110 -15.10 -9.38 -2.05
C ALA A 110 -14.45 -8.53 -0.94
N GLY A 111 -13.12 -8.60 -0.79
CA GLY A 111 -12.35 -7.78 0.13
C GLY A 111 -12.36 -6.30 -0.25
N VAL A 112 -12.15 -5.99 -1.53
CA VAL A 112 -12.21 -4.60 -2.02
C VAL A 112 -13.61 -4.02 -1.84
N LYS A 113 -14.65 -4.78 -2.22
CA LYS A 113 -16.06 -4.39 -1.95
C LYS A 113 -16.38 -4.24 -0.47
N ALA A 114 -15.69 -4.99 0.39
CA ALA A 114 -15.88 -4.88 1.83
C ALA A 114 -15.33 -3.58 2.41
N TRP A 115 -14.26 -3.01 1.83
CA TRP A 115 -13.70 -1.72 2.27
C TRP A 115 -14.67 -0.56 2.05
N MET A 116 -15.46 -0.63 0.97
CA MET A 116 -16.47 0.40 0.66
C MET A 116 -17.72 0.31 1.54
N ARG A 117 -17.86 -0.72 2.38
CA ARG A 117 -19.01 -0.82 3.29
C ARG A 117 -18.85 0.12 4.47
N GLY A 118 -19.83 1.00 4.67
CA GLY A 118 -19.81 1.98 5.74
C GLY A 118 -19.00 3.23 5.42
N LEU A 119 -18.79 3.50 4.12
CA LEU A 119 -18.32 4.81 3.68
C LEU A 119 -19.32 5.90 4.13
N PRO A 120 -18.82 7.10 4.47
CA PRO A 120 -19.65 8.22 4.85
C PRO A 120 -20.36 8.80 3.61
N GLU A 121 -21.30 9.73 3.83
CA GLU A 121 -21.91 10.50 2.75
C GLU A 121 -20.94 11.55 2.16
N THR A 122 -19.89 11.91 2.90
CA THR A 122 -18.83 12.81 2.44
C THR A 122 -17.83 12.09 1.54
N PRO A 123 -17.11 12.82 0.66
CA PRO A 123 -16.03 12.22 -0.13
C PRO A 123 -14.97 11.58 0.77
N PHE A 124 -14.71 10.28 0.53
CA PHE A 124 -13.70 9.52 1.25
C PHE A 124 -12.90 8.67 0.26
N VAL A 125 -11.58 8.64 0.41
CA VAL A 125 -10.69 7.92 -0.51
C VAL A 125 -9.73 6.95 0.16
N PHE A 126 -9.37 5.90 -0.57
CA PHE A 126 -8.40 4.90 -0.14
C PHE A 126 -7.06 5.10 -0.85
N THR A 127 -5.99 5.09 -0.07
CA THR A 127 -4.65 4.77 -0.59
C THR A 127 -4.46 3.27 -0.48
N VAL A 128 -4.10 2.58 -1.56
CA VAL A 128 -3.92 1.12 -1.54
C VAL A 128 -2.46 0.78 -1.75
N LYS A 129 -1.82 0.19 -0.73
CA LYS A 129 -0.43 -0.23 -0.81
C LYS A 129 -0.28 -1.47 -1.68
N ALA A 130 0.59 -1.41 -2.68
CA ALA A 130 0.87 -2.52 -3.57
C ALA A 130 1.38 -3.76 -2.82
N SER A 131 1.08 -4.94 -3.36
CA SER A 131 1.54 -6.20 -2.78
C SER A 131 3.07 -6.27 -2.71
N GLU A 132 3.60 -6.82 -1.61
CA GLU A 132 5.03 -7.08 -1.44
C GLU A 132 5.59 -7.99 -2.55
N LEU A 133 4.73 -8.78 -3.20
CA LEU A 133 5.09 -9.59 -4.36
C LEU A 133 5.70 -8.71 -5.48
N ILE A 134 5.14 -7.53 -5.71
CA ILE A 134 5.61 -6.59 -6.75
C ILE A 134 6.87 -5.85 -6.29
N THR A 135 6.82 -5.23 -5.11
CA THR A 135 7.84 -4.25 -4.71
C THR A 135 9.02 -4.82 -3.91
N HIS A 136 8.85 -5.96 -3.22
CA HIS A 136 9.87 -6.54 -2.34
C HIS A 136 10.42 -7.86 -2.85
N VAL A 137 9.54 -8.74 -3.35
CA VAL A 137 9.91 -10.08 -3.86
C VAL A 137 10.46 -9.96 -5.28
N LYS A 138 9.65 -9.50 -6.23
CA LYS A 138 10.05 -9.38 -7.64
C LYS A 138 10.74 -8.05 -7.96
N ARG A 139 10.54 -7.01 -7.14
CA ARG A 139 11.22 -5.70 -7.27
C ARG A 139 11.12 -5.11 -8.68
N PHE A 140 9.92 -5.16 -9.25
CA PHE A 140 9.63 -4.74 -10.63
C PHE A 140 10.25 -5.58 -11.76
N GLU A 141 10.88 -6.72 -11.46
CA GLU A 141 11.33 -7.70 -12.44
C GLU A 141 10.17 -8.60 -12.89
N ASP A 142 9.85 -8.59 -14.18
CA ASP A 142 8.74 -9.34 -14.78
C ASP A 142 7.41 -9.16 -14.05
N THR A 143 7.05 -7.90 -13.73
CA THR A 143 5.82 -7.57 -13.00
C THR A 143 4.79 -6.79 -13.81
N ALA A 144 5.00 -6.55 -15.10
CA ALA A 144 4.11 -5.70 -15.90
C ALA A 144 2.65 -6.14 -15.82
N GLU A 145 2.39 -7.46 -15.91
CA GLU A 145 1.03 -7.99 -15.81
C GLU A 145 0.50 -7.92 -14.37
N LEU A 146 1.34 -8.19 -13.36
CA LEU A 146 0.96 -8.05 -11.95
C LEU A 146 0.58 -6.62 -11.60
N VAL A 147 1.27 -5.62 -12.15
CA VAL A 147 0.94 -4.20 -11.94
C VAL A 147 -0.44 -3.87 -12.52
N LYS A 148 -0.75 -4.36 -13.73
CA LYS A 148 -2.09 -4.20 -14.33
C LYS A 148 -3.17 -4.92 -13.51
N ASP A 149 -2.89 -6.14 -13.06
CA ASP A 149 -3.80 -6.93 -12.24
C ASP A 149 -4.08 -6.27 -10.88
N PHE A 150 -3.05 -5.69 -10.27
CA PHE A 150 -3.21 -4.94 -9.03
C PHE A 150 -3.97 -3.62 -9.28
N GLY A 151 -3.72 -2.99 -10.42
CA GLY A 151 -4.45 -1.83 -10.91
C GLY A 151 -5.97 -2.02 -10.96
N TYR A 152 -6.45 -3.25 -11.18
CA TYR A 152 -7.88 -3.55 -11.14
C TYR A 152 -8.55 -3.23 -9.79
N VAL A 153 -7.78 -3.22 -8.70
CA VAL A 153 -8.28 -2.77 -7.39
C VAL A 153 -8.71 -1.30 -7.45
N ALA A 154 -7.96 -0.46 -8.14
CA ALA A 154 -8.31 0.94 -8.37
C ALA A 154 -9.60 1.06 -9.19
N ASP A 155 -9.72 0.24 -10.23
CA ASP A 155 -10.89 0.26 -11.10
C ASP A 155 -12.16 -0.16 -10.33
N ILE A 156 -12.06 -1.13 -9.41
CA ILE A 156 -13.16 -1.54 -8.52
C ILE A 156 -13.54 -0.43 -7.52
N LEU A 157 -12.55 0.31 -6.99
CA LEU A 157 -12.79 1.38 -6.02
C LEU A 157 -13.38 2.64 -6.66
N GLY A 158 -13.17 2.83 -7.97
CA GLY A 158 -13.79 3.90 -8.73
C GLY A 158 -13.46 5.28 -8.15
N GLU A 159 -14.51 6.05 -7.81
CA GLU A 159 -14.37 7.40 -7.27
C GLU A 159 -13.67 7.47 -5.89
N HIS A 160 -13.69 6.36 -5.14
CA HIS A 160 -13.02 6.25 -3.85
C HIS A 160 -11.53 5.91 -3.97
N MET A 161 -10.98 5.83 -5.18
CA MET A 161 -9.57 5.56 -5.38
C MET A 161 -8.73 6.84 -5.18
N GLY A 162 -7.98 6.87 -4.08
CA GLY A 162 -6.97 7.90 -3.80
C GLY A 162 -5.73 7.70 -4.66
N CYS A 163 -4.84 6.79 -4.25
CA CYS A 163 -3.65 6.45 -5.02
C CYS A 163 -3.15 5.02 -4.75
N LEU A 164 -2.41 4.45 -5.71
CA LEU A 164 -1.67 3.21 -5.52
C LEU A 164 -0.28 3.53 -4.98
N LEU A 165 0.06 3.00 -3.81
CA LEU A 165 1.36 3.22 -3.18
C LEU A 165 2.30 2.04 -3.46
N PHE A 166 3.38 2.30 -4.19
CA PHE A 166 4.47 1.37 -4.47
C PHE A 166 5.71 1.72 -3.62
N GLN A 167 5.78 1.16 -2.41
CA GLN A 167 6.94 1.32 -1.53
C GLN A 167 7.99 0.24 -1.79
N LEU A 168 9.23 0.64 -2.10
CA LEU A 168 10.40 -0.24 -2.19
C LEU A 168 11.10 -0.41 -0.84
N PRO A 169 11.72 -1.56 -0.56
CA PRO A 169 12.47 -1.78 0.68
C PRO A 169 13.80 -0.99 0.70
N PRO A 170 14.35 -0.70 1.89
CA PRO A 170 15.61 0.06 2.04
C PRO A 170 16.83 -0.64 1.43
N SER A 171 16.76 -1.95 1.19
CA SER A 171 17.84 -2.70 0.53
C SER A 171 17.94 -2.43 -0.98
N VAL A 172 16.93 -1.82 -1.60
CA VAL A 172 16.92 -1.54 -3.03
C VAL A 172 17.51 -0.17 -3.32
N HIS A 173 18.68 -0.18 -3.94
CA HIS A 173 19.42 1.01 -4.31
C HIS A 173 18.99 1.51 -5.69
N TYR A 174 19.30 2.78 -5.96
CA TYR A 174 19.04 3.41 -7.24
C TYR A 174 19.79 2.65 -8.35
N SER A 175 19.05 2.35 -9.40
CA SER A 175 19.58 1.91 -10.68
C SER A 175 18.75 2.58 -11.77
N LYS A 176 19.42 3.11 -12.79
CA LYS A 176 18.77 3.70 -13.96
C LYS A 176 17.84 2.69 -14.66
N ASP A 177 18.22 1.42 -14.69
CA ASP A 177 17.40 0.36 -15.30
C ASP A 177 16.15 0.09 -14.48
N LEU A 178 16.27 0.06 -13.15
CA LEU A 178 15.11 -0.12 -12.28
C LEU A 178 14.16 1.08 -12.32
N LEU A 179 14.69 2.31 -12.37
CA LEU A 179 13.86 3.51 -12.57
C LEU A 179 13.05 3.41 -13.86
N ARG A 180 13.70 3.04 -14.97
CA ARG A 180 13.03 2.81 -16.26
C ARG A 180 11.98 1.71 -16.18
N ALA A 181 12.30 0.60 -15.51
CA ALA A 181 11.37 -0.52 -15.33
C ALA A 181 10.14 -0.11 -14.51
N ILE A 182 10.30 0.68 -13.45
CA ILE A 182 9.18 1.20 -12.65
C ILE A 182 8.30 2.10 -13.52
N VAL A 183 8.88 3.13 -14.13
CA VAL A 183 8.14 4.12 -14.94
C VAL A 183 7.38 3.46 -16.09
N ALA A 184 7.99 2.49 -16.78
CA ALA A 184 7.36 1.82 -17.91
C ALA A 184 6.18 0.91 -17.54
N GLN A 185 6.05 0.51 -16.26
CA GLN A 185 5.02 -0.43 -15.80
C GLN A 185 3.80 0.26 -15.17
N LEU A 186 3.95 1.48 -14.65
CA LEU A 186 2.86 2.19 -13.98
C LEU A 186 1.95 2.89 -15.00
N GLU A 187 0.65 2.67 -14.90
CA GLU A 187 -0.33 3.18 -15.86
C GLU A 187 -0.57 4.68 -15.66
N PRO A 188 -0.33 5.56 -16.66
CA PRO A 188 -0.44 7.02 -16.52
C PRO A 188 -1.84 7.52 -16.15
N GLY A 189 -2.89 6.75 -16.43
CA GLY A 189 -4.28 7.07 -16.06
C GLY A 189 -4.58 6.92 -14.57
N ARG A 190 -3.64 6.37 -13.77
CA ARG A 190 -3.82 6.17 -12.32
C ARG A 190 -2.91 7.10 -11.53
N ARG A 191 -3.40 7.54 -10.36
CA ARG A 191 -2.57 8.20 -9.35
C ARG A 191 -1.64 7.18 -8.71
N ASN A 192 -0.44 7.06 -9.25
CA ASN A 192 0.60 6.19 -8.70
C ASN A 192 1.55 7.00 -7.82
N VAL A 193 1.85 6.47 -6.64
CA VAL A 193 2.83 7.02 -5.71
C VAL A 193 3.96 6.00 -5.57
N VAL A 194 5.21 6.44 -5.69
CA VAL A 194 6.38 5.60 -5.44
C VAL A 194 7.12 6.11 -4.23
N GLU A 195 7.44 5.21 -3.32
CA GLU A 195 8.10 5.51 -2.07
C GLU A 195 9.42 4.74 -1.98
N PHE A 196 10.52 5.49 -1.92
CA PHE A 196 11.87 4.93 -1.86
C PHE A 196 12.43 5.07 -0.44
N ARG A 197 13.02 3.97 0.05
CA ARG A 197 13.58 3.87 1.41
C ARG A 197 15.10 3.95 1.46
N HIS A 198 15.75 4.17 0.32
CA HIS A 198 17.20 4.30 0.22
C HIS A 198 17.58 5.67 -0.35
N ALA A 199 18.53 6.36 0.29
CA ALA A 199 18.88 7.75 -0.03
C ALA A 199 19.38 7.95 -1.47
N SER A 200 19.93 6.91 -2.10
CA SER A 200 20.39 6.98 -3.50
C SER A 200 19.28 7.37 -4.50
N TRP A 201 18.01 7.21 -4.13
CA TRP A 201 16.86 7.58 -4.97
C TRP A 201 16.50 9.07 -4.92
N TRP A 202 17.06 9.83 -3.97
CA TRP A 202 16.81 11.28 -3.86
C TRP A 202 17.75 12.06 -4.78
N ASN A 203 17.47 12.02 -6.07
CA ASN A 203 18.25 12.69 -7.10
C ASN A 203 17.36 13.23 -8.24
N ASP A 204 17.89 14.19 -9.00
CA ASP A 204 17.15 14.91 -10.04
C ASP A 204 16.67 14.00 -11.20
N GLU A 205 17.40 12.92 -11.51
CA GLU A 205 17.01 11.98 -12.56
C GLU A 205 15.72 11.24 -12.17
N VAL A 206 15.60 10.84 -10.91
CA VAL A 206 14.38 10.22 -10.37
C VAL A 206 13.23 11.23 -10.36
N TYR A 207 13.45 12.45 -9.86
CA TYR A 207 12.40 13.46 -9.81
C TYR A 207 11.89 13.88 -11.20
N ALA A 208 12.78 13.99 -12.18
CA ALA A 208 12.40 14.28 -13.56
C ALA A 208 11.60 13.13 -14.17
N ALA A 209 12.11 11.89 -14.07
CA ALA A 209 11.45 10.73 -14.64
C ALA A 209 10.04 10.48 -14.08
N LEU A 210 9.85 10.65 -12.76
CA LEU A 210 8.52 10.50 -12.17
C LEU A 210 7.58 11.63 -12.59
N ARG A 211 8.07 12.87 -12.65
CA ARG A 211 7.27 14.03 -13.09
C ARG A 211 6.81 13.88 -14.54
N ASP A 212 7.71 13.50 -15.44
CA ASP A 212 7.40 13.30 -16.86
C ASP A 212 6.37 12.18 -17.07
N ALA A 213 6.37 11.19 -16.19
CA ALA A 213 5.43 10.08 -16.21
C ALA A 213 4.13 10.32 -15.41
N GLY A 214 3.97 11.47 -14.75
CA GLY A 214 2.81 11.75 -13.88
C GLY A 214 2.76 10.89 -12.61
N ILE A 215 3.90 10.37 -12.16
CA ILE A 215 4.05 9.56 -10.94
C ILE A 215 4.44 10.47 -9.78
N ILE A 216 3.82 10.25 -8.62
CA ILE A 216 4.03 11.03 -7.40
C ILE A 216 5.21 10.43 -6.61
N PHE A 217 6.18 11.27 -6.26
CA PHE A 217 7.26 10.92 -5.35
C PHE A 217 6.81 11.04 -3.89
N CYS A 218 6.88 9.98 -3.08
CA CYS A 218 6.64 10.04 -1.64
C CYS A 218 7.92 10.44 -0.90
N ALA A 219 7.90 11.59 -0.21
CA ALA A 219 9.05 12.17 0.48
C ALA A 219 9.23 11.73 1.95
N CYS A 220 8.31 10.91 2.49
CA CYS A 220 8.40 10.45 3.88
C CYS A 220 9.17 9.12 3.92
N SER A 221 10.35 9.09 4.54
CA SER A 221 11.09 7.87 4.88
C SER A 221 11.32 7.76 6.38
#